data_AF-A0A9D6GHH2-F1
#
_entry.id   AF-A0A9D6GHH2-F1
#
_cell.length_a   1.000
_cell.length_b   1.000
_cell.length_c   1.000
_cell.angle_alpha   90.00
_cell.angle_beta   90.00
_cell.angle_gamma   90.00
#
_symmetry.space_group_name_H-M   'P 1'
#
loop_
_entity.id
_entity.type
_entity.pdbx_description
1 polymer ?
#
loop_
_entity_poly.entity_id
_entity_poly.type
_entity_poly.pdbx_seq_one_letter_code
_entity_poly.pdbx_strand_id
1 'polypeptide(L)'
;MNTLVQPTSSTDTFYIVDFDRTLADSDKLLQVFIEITNQYIVLPLSQVEKIDTDVKAKGDSFDTASYVRNHLADQDQLDIWDRLQKQFIHESRALNMLLPGASELLHVLNQNQLSHGILTYGNPMWQHLKLAAAGFNHVHRIVTTNKHKGLLISSWLREDGLFHLPQEFGGGTAHKIVLIDDKAASFEGFPSKPSMGYQVLDLATALPAQLGDVPSNVMHVTTLREVIDSL
;
A
#
# COMPACT_ATOMS: atom_id res chain seq x y z
N MET A 1 33.52 4.58 25.82
CA MET A 1 32.35 5.47 25.76
C MET A 1 31.14 4.58 25.54
N ASN A 2 30.32 4.41 26.58
CA ASN A 2 29.05 3.69 26.46
C ASN A 2 28.09 4.57 25.68
N THR A 3 27.85 4.25 24.41
CA THR A 3 26.71 4.75 23.66
C THR A 3 25.46 4.20 24.34
N LEU A 4 24.77 5.07 25.07
CA LEU A 4 23.40 4.85 25.51
C LEU A 4 22.56 4.66 24.25
N VAL A 5 22.28 3.40 23.90
CA VAL A 5 21.23 3.05 22.95
C VAL A 5 19.96 3.62 23.53
N GLN A 6 19.38 4.65 22.88
CA GLN A 6 18.08 5.15 23.27
C GLN A 6 17.11 3.96 23.30
N PRO A 7 16.23 3.86 24.33
CA PRO A 7 15.27 2.77 24.37
C PRO A 7 14.46 2.81 23.08
N THR A 8 14.61 1.77 22.26
CA THR A 8 13.76 1.51 21.10
C THR A 8 12.32 1.49 21.62
N SER A 9 11.46 2.35 21.08
CA SER A 9 10.07 2.44 21.53
C SER A 9 9.40 1.08 21.43
N SER A 10 8.85 0.60 22.55
CA SER A 10 8.10 -0.65 22.60
C SER A 10 6.62 -0.34 22.62
N THR A 11 5.84 -0.97 21.74
CA THR A 11 4.38 -0.85 21.70
C THR A 11 3.72 -2.20 21.89
N ASP A 12 2.46 -2.21 22.34
CA ASP A 12 1.69 -3.45 22.38
C ASP A 12 1.35 -3.91 20.95
N THR A 13 0.75 -3.01 20.18
CA THR A 13 0.27 -3.29 18.82
C THR A 13 0.90 -2.35 17.82
N PHE A 14 1.30 -2.88 16.66
CA PHE A 14 1.65 -2.09 15.49
C PHE A 14 0.70 -2.41 14.33
N TYR A 15 0.08 -1.38 13.75
CA TYR A 15 -0.88 -1.51 12.66
C TYR A 15 -0.19 -1.30 11.31
N ILE A 16 -0.46 -2.21 10.38
CA ILE A 16 0.02 -2.14 9.01
C ILE A 16 -1.19 -2.02 8.12
N VAL A 17 -1.21 -0.98 7.30
CA VAL A 17 -2.31 -0.72 6.38
C VAL A 17 -1.80 -0.78 4.95
N ASP A 18 -2.46 -1.56 4.10
CA ASP A 18 -2.18 -1.49 2.67
C ASP A 18 -2.64 -0.16 2.08
N PHE A 19 -2.03 0.21 0.97
CA PHE A 19 -2.35 1.42 0.25
C PHE A 19 -3.38 1.18 -0.85
N ASP A 20 -3.06 0.34 -1.84
CA ASP A 20 -3.92 0.12 -3.01
C ASP A 20 -5.21 -0.60 -2.61
N ARG A 21 -6.36 -0.10 -3.08
CA ARG A 21 -7.69 -0.66 -2.80
C ARG A 21 -8.05 -0.81 -1.31
N THR A 22 -7.22 -0.28 -0.41
CA THR A 22 -7.45 -0.23 1.03
C THR A 22 -7.54 1.22 1.49
N LEU A 23 -6.45 1.99 1.39
CA LEU A 23 -6.48 3.43 1.70
C LEU A 23 -6.85 4.28 0.50
N ALA A 24 -6.35 3.94 -0.69
CA ALA A 24 -6.47 4.75 -1.88
C ALA A 24 -7.22 4.04 -3.01
N ASP A 25 -7.96 4.84 -3.77
CA ASP A 25 -8.57 4.44 -5.03
C ASP A 25 -7.49 4.37 -6.11
N SER A 26 -6.81 3.22 -6.17
CA SER A 26 -5.72 2.98 -7.10
C SER A 26 -6.17 2.96 -8.56
N ASP A 27 -7.44 2.64 -8.84
CA ASP A 27 -7.99 2.69 -10.20
C ASP A 27 -8.17 4.14 -10.65
N LYS A 28 -8.72 4.99 -9.78
CA LYS A 28 -8.83 6.42 -10.05
C LYS A 28 -7.47 7.08 -10.23
N LEU A 29 -6.47 6.71 -9.42
CA LEU A 29 -5.09 7.16 -9.59
C LEU A 29 -4.53 6.77 -10.97
N LEU A 30 -4.75 5.53 -11.42
CA LEU A 30 -4.34 5.09 -12.73
C LEU A 30 -5.04 5.86 -13.85
N GLN A 31 -6.35 6.08 -13.73
CA GLN A 31 -7.13 6.85 -14.70
C GLN A 31 -6.56 8.27 -14.87
N VAL A 32 -6.36 9.00 -13.77
CA VAL A 32 -5.79 10.36 -13.79
C VAL A 32 -4.38 10.36 -14.39
N PHE A 33 -3.57 9.35 -14.07
CA PHE A 33 -2.23 9.23 -14.64
C PHE A 33 -2.28 9.07 -16.17
N ILE A 34 -3.19 8.24 -16.69
CA ILE A 34 -3.37 8.04 -18.14
C ILE A 34 -3.89 9.33 -18.80
N GLU A 35 -4.89 9.98 -18.21
CA GLU A 35 -5.45 11.25 -18.72
C GLU A 35 -4.38 12.33 -18.86
N ILE A 36 -3.51 12.48 -17.86
CA ILE A 36 -2.42 13.45 -17.89
C ILE A 36 -1.35 13.02 -18.89
N THR A 37 -0.99 11.74 -18.93
CA THR A 37 0.00 11.22 -19.89
C THR A 37 -0.41 11.52 -21.32
N ASN A 38 -1.70 11.37 -21.64
CA ASN A 38 -2.26 11.65 -22.96
C ASN A 38 -2.20 13.13 -23.39
N GLN A 39 -1.95 14.06 -22.45
CA GLN A 39 -1.71 15.47 -22.78
C GLN A 39 -0.30 15.72 -23.33
N TYR A 40 0.65 14.84 -23.01
CA TYR A 40 2.05 14.97 -23.41
C TYR A 40 2.42 14.06 -24.58
N ILE A 41 1.92 12.82 -24.55
CA ILE A 41 2.21 11.78 -25.55
C ILE A 41 0.94 11.02 -25.89
N VAL A 42 0.75 10.69 -27.16
CA VAL A 42 -0.36 9.81 -27.57
C VAL A 42 0.06 8.37 -27.32
N LEU A 43 -0.34 7.83 -26.17
CA LEU A 43 -0.25 6.39 -25.96
C LEU A 43 -1.44 5.72 -26.64
N PRO A 44 -1.24 4.61 -27.38
CA PRO A 44 -2.35 3.79 -27.80
C PRO A 44 -3.06 3.25 -26.55
N LEU A 45 -4.19 3.85 -26.19
CA LEU A 45 -4.96 3.53 -24.99
C LEU A 45 -5.24 2.02 -24.90
N SER A 46 -5.51 1.39 -26.05
CA SER A 46 -5.72 -0.05 -26.18
C SER A 46 -4.54 -0.93 -25.78
N GLN A 47 -3.29 -0.44 -25.87
CA GLN A 47 -2.12 -1.17 -25.35
C GLN A 47 -2.05 -1.07 -23.83
N VAL A 48 -2.28 0.12 -23.28
CA VAL A 48 -2.26 0.36 -21.83
C VAL A 48 -3.37 -0.43 -21.14
N GLU A 49 -4.59 -0.41 -21.68
CA GLU A 49 -5.76 -1.13 -21.15
C GLU A 49 -5.61 -2.65 -21.25
N LYS A 50 -5.07 -3.16 -22.36
CA LYS A 50 -4.85 -4.60 -22.53
C LYS A 50 -3.82 -5.12 -21.54
N ILE A 51 -2.74 -4.39 -21.32
CA ILE A 51 -1.72 -4.77 -20.35
C ILE A 51 -2.25 -4.65 -18.92
N ASP A 52 -3.02 -3.59 -18.61
CA ASP A 52 -3.66 -3.44 -17.29
C ASP A 52 -4.63 -4.60 -16.99
N THR A 53 -5.45 -4.99 -17.98
CA THR A 53 -6.41 -6.10 -17.83
C THR A 53 -5.71 -7.43 -17.56
N ASP A 54 -4.67 -7.75 -18.34
CA ASP A 54 -3.89 -8.99 -18.19
C ASP A 54 -3.16 -9.06 -16.84
N VAL A 55 -2.71 -7.91 -16.35
CA VAL A 55 -1.98 -7.79 -15.09
C VAL A 55 -2.93 -7.87 -13.88
N LYS A 56 -4.09 -7.20 -13.94
CA LYS A 56 -5.16 -7.31 -12.95
C LYS A 56 -5.67 -8.74 -12.80
N ALA A 57 -5.77 -9.48 -13.91
CA ALA A 57 -6.16 -10.90 -13.89
C ALA A 57 -5.13 -11.80 -13.19
N LYS A 58 -3.84 -11.50 -13.32
CA LYS A 58 -2.73 -12.26 -12.69
C LYS A 58 -2.43 -11.84 -11.25
N GLY A 59 -2.99 -10.71 -10.81
CA GLY A 59 -2.73 -10.13 -9.49
C GLY A 59 -1.39 -9.41 -9.37
N ASP A 60 -0.77 -9.08 -10.51
CA ASP A 60 0.41 -8.24 -10.55
C ASP A 60 0.01 -6.75 -10.59
N SER A 61 0.96 -5.84 -10.33
CA SER A 61 0.75 -4.40 -10.56
C SER A 61 1.29 -4.03 -11.93
N PHE A 62 0.47 -3.46 -12.82
CA PHE A 62 0.95 -2.99 -14.10
C PHE A 62 1.79 -1.75 -13.85
N ASP A 63 3.03 -1.76 -14.34
CA ASP A 63 3.97 -0.67 -14.17
C ASP A 63 3.84 0.36 -15.31
N THR A 64 2.66 0.99 -15.37
CA THR A 64 2.36 2.03 -16.36
C THR A 64 3.39 3.16 -16.28
N ALA A 65 3.80 3.53 -15.07
CA ALA A 65 4.77 4.59 -14.86
C ALA A 65 6.14 4.26 -15.49
N SER A 66 6.68 3.05 -15.31
CA SER A 66 7.93 2.67 -15.98
C SER A 66 7.77 2.59 -17.48
N TYR A 67 6.63 2.10 -17.97
CA TYR A 67 6.38 2.08 -19.41
C TYR A 67 6.42 3.48 -20.02
N VAL A 68 5.71 4.44 -19.42
CA VAL A 68 5.69 5.85 -19.87
C VAL A 68 7.08 6.47 -19.78
N ARG A 69 7.77 6.29 -18.66
CA ARG A 69 9.11 6.83 -18.47
C ARG A 69 10.11 6.28 -19.48
N ASN A 70 10.09 4.98 -19.73
CA ASN A 70 11.01 4.33 -20.68
C ASN A 70 10.70 4.79 -22.11
N HIS A 71 9.43 4.87 -22.49
CA HIS A 71 9.02 5.38 -23.81
C HIS A 71 9.50 6.82 -24.07
N LEU A 72 9.46 7.68 -23.05
CA LEU A 72 10.00 9.04 -23.11
C LEU A 72 11.53 9.05 -23.13
N ALA A 73 12.18 8.17 -22.36
CA ALA A 73 13.63 8.04 -22.33
C ALA A 73 14.20 7.61 -23.69
N ASP A 74 13.55 6.68 -24.38
CA ASP A 74 13.93 6.20 -25.72
C ASP A 74 13.86 7.31 -26.79
N GLN A 75 13.22 8.44 -26.47
CA GLN A 75 13.08 9.62 -27.33
C GLN A 75 13.84 10.84 -26.79
N ASP A 76 14.69 10.68 -25.77
CA ASP A 76 15.41 11.76 -25.08
C ASP A 76 14.48 12.85 -24.47
N GLN A 77 13.28 12.47 -24.04
CA GLN A 77 12.22 13.36 -23.52
C GLN A 77 11.99 13.22 -22.00
N LEU A 78 13.04 13.01 -21.21
CA LEU A 78 12.91 12.87 -19.75
C LEU A 78 12.41 14.15 -19.04
N ASP A 79 12.54 15.32 -19.67
CA ASP A 79 11.97 16.57 -19.17
C ASP A 79 10.43 16.56 -19.18
N ILE A 80 9.82 15.83 -20.11
CA ILE A 80 8.37 15.59 -20.16
C ILE A 80 7.95 14.73 -18.98
N TRP A 81 8.73 13.69 -18.65
CA TRP A 81 8.46 12.82 -17.51
C TRP A 81 8.40 13.61 -16.20
N ASP A 82 9.36 14.51 -15.96
CA ASP A 82 9.38 15.34 -14.75
C ASP A 82 8.16 16.27 -14.65
N ARG A 83 7.70 16.81 -15.79
CA ARG A 83 6.49 17.65 -15.84
C ARG A 83 5.23 16.83 -15.57
N LEU A 84 5.13 15.66 -16.19
CA LEU A 84 4.03 14.71 -16.02
C LEU A 84 3.91 14.29 -14.56
N GLN A 85 5.01 13.91 -13.89
CA GLN A 85 5.00 13.55 -12.48
C GLN A 85 4.48 14.69 -11.59
N LYS A 86 4.95 15.91 -11.81
CA LYS A 86 4.51 17.09 -11.05
C LYS A 86 3.03 17.37 -11.25
N GLN A 87 2.56 17.32 -12.50
CA GLN A 87 1.15 17.53 -12.81
C GLN A 87 0.28 16.43 -12.22
N PHE A 88 0.67 15.16 -12.34
CA PHE A 88 -0.02 14.03 -11.73
C PHE A 88 -0.18 14.18 -10.23
N ILE A 89 0.90 14.50 -9.51
CA ILE A 89 0.86 14.71 -8.06
C ILE A 89 -0.04 15.91 -7.73
N HIS A 90 0.02 17.00 -8.50
CA HIS A 90 -0.77 18.20 -8.24
C HIS A 90 -2.27 17.96 -8.45
N GLU A 91 -2.66 17.44 -9.62
CA GLU A 91 -4.06 17.21 -9.97
C GLU A 91 -4.68 16.12 -9.11
N SER A 92 -3.92 15.06 -8.82
CA SER A 92 -4.42 13.98 -7.97
C SER A 92 -4.69 14.45 -6.54
N ARG A 93 -3.96 15.43 -6.01
CA ARG A 93 -4.26 15.98 -4.68
C ARG A 93 -5.55 16.80 -4.64
N ALA A 94 -5.94 17.40 -5.77
CA ALA A 94 -7.18 18.15 -5.87
C ALA A 94 -8.41 17.22 -5.95
N LEU A 95 -8.20 15.97 -6.38
CA LEU A 95 -9.23 14.95 -6.47
C LEU A 95 -9.11 14.04 -5.25
N ASN A 96 -10.14 13.91 -4.40
CA ASN A 96 -10.05 12.98 -3.26
C ASN A 96 -9.72 11.55 -3.76
N MET A 97 -8.53 11.04 -3.44
CA MET A 97 -8.03 9.72 -3.84
C MET A 97 -8.23 8.66 -2.77
N LEU A 98 -8.81 9.01 -1.63
CA LEU A 98 -9.03 8.07 -0.55
C LEU A 98 -10.32 7.28 -0.76
N LEU A 99 -10.27 5.99 -0.42
CA LEU A 99 -11.46 5.17 -0.35
C LEU A 99 -12.33 5.53 0.88
N PRO A 100 -13.63 5.19 0.85
CA PRO A 100 -14.49 5.37 2.01
C PRO A 100 -13.91 4.74 3.29
N GLY A 101 -13.92 5.49 4.39
CA GLY A 101 -13.38 5.06 5.68
C GLY A 101 -11.87 5.20 5.85
N ALA A 102 -11.08 5.43 4.80
CA ALA A 102 -9.62 5.56 4.91
C ALA A 102 -9.19 6.76 5.74
N SER A 103 -9.80 7.94 5.51
CA SER A 103 -9.52 9.13 6.32
C SER A 103 -9.95 8.94 7.78
N GLU A 104 -11.03 8.19 8.01
CA GLU A 104 -11.54 7.93 9.36
C GLU A 104 -10.61 6.97 10.12
N LEU A 105 -10.17 5.89 9.47
CA LEU A 105 -9.23 4.93 10.04
C LEU A 105 -7.93 5.65 10.45
N LEU A 106 -7.35 6.44 9.56
CA LEU A 106 -6.13 7.19 9.86
C LEU A 106 -6.35 8.18 11.00
N HIS A 107 -7.52 8.82 11.07
CA HIS A 107 -7.86 9.71 12.17
C HIS A 107 -7.92 8.97 13.50
N VAL A 108 -8.60 7.82 13.55
CA VAL A 108 -8.71 6.98 14.76
C VAL A 108 -7.34 6.48 15.21
N LEU A 109 -6.52 5.95 14.29
CA LEU A 109 -5.16 5.50 14.60
C LEU A 109 -4.32 6.64 15.19
N ASN A 110 -4.38 7.84 14.62
CA ASN A 110 -3.64 9.01 15.11
C ASN A 110 -4.17 9.53 16.45
N GLN A 111 -5.49 9.69 16.60
CA GLN A 111 -6.10 10.21 17.83
C GLN A 111 -5.85 9.29 19.03
N ASN A 112 -5.90 7.98 18.82
CA ASN A 112 -5.64 6.99 19.86
C ASN A 112 -4.15 6.67 20.03
N GLN A 113 -3.26 7.37 19.32
CA GLN A 113 -1.80 7.18 19.36
C GLN A 113 -1.38 5.73 19.06
N LEU A 114 -2.14 5.06 18.18
CA LEU A 114 -1.86 3.71 17.74
C LEU A 114 -0.74 3.76 16.72
N SER A 115 0.37 3.06 17.01
CA SER A 115 1.53 3.03 16.13
C SER A 115 1.18 2.31 14.82
N HIS A 116 1.44 2.95 13.69
CA HIS A 116 1.05 2.44 12.39
C HIS A 116 2.00 2.84 11.27
N GLY A 117 1.94 2.09 10.18
CA GLY A 117 2.66 2.37 8.94
C GLY A 117 1.99 1.73 7.73
N ILE A 118 2.44 2.12 6.54
CA ILE A 118 1.93 1.58 5.27
C ILE A 118 2.87 0.48 4.76
N LEU A 119 2.34 -0.69 4.45
CA LEU A 119 3.08 -1.73 3.72
C LEU A 119 2.35 -2.05 2.42
N THR A 120 2.93 -1.65 1.30
CA THR A 120 2.28 -1.82 0.00
C THR A 120 3.15 -2.61 -0.98
N TYR A 121 2.48 -3.37 -1.85
CA TYR A 121 3.12 -4.19 -2.88
C TYR A 121 3.07 -3.50 -4.24
N GLY A 122 4.19 -3.45 -4.95
CA GLY A 122 4.21 -3.05 -6.35
C GLY A 122 5.56 -2.54 -6.80
N ASN A 123 5.63 -2.03 -8.04
CA ASN A 123 6.83 -1.38 -8.52
C ASN A 123 7.15 -0.14 -7.64
N PRO A 124 8.38 0.01 -7.11
CA PRO A 124 8.76 1.13 -6.25
C PRO A 124 8.49 2.51 -6.83
N MET A 125 8.84 2.73 -8.11
CA MET A 125 8.63 4.02 -8.76
C MET A 125 7.15 4.36 -8.85
N TRP A 126 6.34 3.40 -9.31
CA TRP A 126 4.90 3.63 -9.44
C TRP A 126 4.23 3.84 -8.08
N GLN A 127 4.57 3.00 -7.09
CA GLN A 127 4.00 3.11 -5.75
C GLN A 127 4.38 4.43 -5.08
N HIS A 128 5.63 4.87 -5.18
CA HIS A 128 6.02 6.18 -4.65
C HIS A 128 5.27 7.33 -5.31
N LEU A 129 5.04 7.26 -6.62
CA LEU A 129 4.28 8.27 -7.34
C LEU A 129 2.82 8.31 -6.87
N LYS A 130 2.17 7.14 -6.71
CA LYS A 130 0.80 7.04 -6.18
C LYS A 130 0.68 7.55 -4.74
N LEU A 131 1.60 7.15 -3.87
CA LEU A 131 1.64 7.64 -2.48
C LEU A 131 1.79 9.15 -2.42
N ALA A 132 2.66 9.74 -3.26
CA ALA A 132 2.85 11.17 -3.32
C ALA A 132 1.61 11.92 -3.83
N ALA A 133 0.93 11.36 -4.83
CA ALA A 133 -0.31 11.85 -5.42
C ALA A 133 -1.49 11.77 -4.45
N ALA A 134 -1.56 10.73 -3.61
CA ALA A 134 -2.58 10.58 -2.57
C ALA A 134 -2.24 11.28 -1.24
N GLY A 135 -1.09 11.97 -1.14
CA GLY A 135 -0.72 12.77 0.03
C GLY A 135 0.01 12.04 1.16
N PHE A 136 0.50 10.82 0.93
CA PHE A 136 1.13 9.96 1.95
C PHE A 136 2.66 10.12 2.08
N ASN A 137 3.23 11.25 1.63
CA ASN A 137 4.69 11.47 1.64
C ASN A 137 5.30 11.44 3.06
N HIS A 138 4.52 11.83 4.06
CA HIS A 138 4.95 11.98 5.45
C HIS A 138 4.67 10.74 6.31
N VAL A 139 4.00 9.72 5.76
CA VAL A 139 3.66 8.51 6.50
C VAL A 139 4.80 7.49 6.37
N HIS A 140 5.15 6.88 7.50
CA HIS A 140 6.07 5.75 7.56
C HIS A 140 5.58 4.62 6.67
N ARG A 141 6.45 4.13 5.79
CA ARG A 141 6.03 3.20 4.74
C ARG A 141 7.16 2.30 4.25
N ILE A 142 6.76 1.12 3.81
CA ILE A 142 7.58 0.17 3.05
C ILE A 142 6.87 -0.13 1.75
N VAL A 143 7.60 0.01 0.64
CA VAL A 143 7.16 -0.51 -0.66
C VAL A 143 7.93 -1.79 -0.93
N THR A 144 7.22 -2.91 -1.01
CA THR A 144 7.80 -4.23 -1.26
C THR A 144 7.47 -4.73 -2.66
N THR A 145 8.37 -5.51 -3.24
CA THR A 145 8.12 -6.26 -4.48
C THR A 145 7.65 -7.69 -4.20
N ASN A 146 7.42 -8.04 -2.92
CA ASN A 146 6.83 -9.32 -2.53
C ASN A 146 5.36 -9.10 -2.13
N LYS A 147 4.44 -9.73 -2.87
CA LYS A 147 3.00 -9.67 -2.59
C LYS A 147 2.60 -10.41 -1.31
N HIS A 148 3.42 -11.35 -0.84
CA HIS A 148 3.18 -12.13 0.37
C HIS A 148 3.70 -11.37 1.60
N LYS A 149 2.99 -10.31 1.98
CA LYS A 149 3.38 -9.39 3.07
C LYS A 149 3.48 -10.11 4.42
N GLY A 150 2.63 -11.11 4.66
CA GLY A 150 2.62 -11.91 5.88
C GLY A 150 3.96 -12.57 6.17
N LEU A 151 4.61 -13.16 5.15
CA LEU A 151 5.96 -13.71 5.27
C LEU A 151 6.99 -12.65 5.65
N LEU A 152 6.91 -11.45 5.07
CA LEU A 152 7.80 -10.34 5.42
C LEU A 152 7.58 -9.93 6.88
N ILE A 153 6.33 -9.77 7.31
CA ILE A 153 5.98 -9.42 8.70
C ILE A 153 6.48 -10.49 9.68
N SER A 154 6.27 -11.77 9.35
CA SER A 154 6.76 -12.90 10.15
C SER A 154 8.27 -12.91 10.30
N SER A 155 9.02 -12.41 9.32
CA SER A 155 10.48 -12.30 9.41
C SER A 155 10.97 -11.29 10.48
N TRP A 156 10.08 -10.43 10.97
CA TRP A 156 10.41 -9.45 12.01
C TRP A 156 10.30 -10.04 13.42
N LEU A 157 9.60 -11.17 13.58
CA LEU A 157 9.49 -11.87 14.86
C LEU A 157 10.84 -12.50 15.23
N ARG A 158 11.35 -12.17 16.42
CA ARG A 158 12.61 -12.72 16.94
C ARG A 158 12.36 -13.79 18.00
N GLU A 159 13.44 -14.43 18.44
CA GLU A 159 13.41 -15.48 19.47
C GLU A 159 12.88 -15.00 20.83
N ASP A 160 12.93 -13.68 21.08
CA ASP A 160 12.35 -13.03 22.26
C ASP A 160 10.81 -12.93 22.22
N GLY A 161 10.18 -13.34 21.11
CA GLY A 161 8.74 -13.27 20.91
C GLY A 161 8.22 -11.87 20.55
N LEU A 162 9.10 -10.92 20.25
CA LEU A 162 8.75 -9.57 19.83
C LEU A 162 8.99 -9.38 18.33
N PHE A 163 8.16 -8.54 17.71
CA PHE A 163 8.39 -8.05 16.36
C PHE A 163 9.34 -6.87 16.41
N HIS A 164 10.51 -7.00 15.78
CA HIS A 164 11.48 -5.92 15.63
C HIS A 164 11.18 -5.14 14.36
N LEU A 165 10.59 -3.96 14.52
CA LEU A 165 10.07 -3.18 13.41
C LEU A 165 11.22 -2.64 12.53
N PRO A 166 11.06 -2.64 11.19
CA PRO A 166 12.02 -2.00 10.29
C PRO A 166 12.21 -0.51 10.57
N GLN A 167 13.37 0.04 10.20
CA GLN A 167 13.71 1.46 10.41
C GLN A 167 12.81 2.40 9.62
N GLU A 168 12.27 1.94 8.50
CA GLU A 168 11.28 2.63 7.67
C GLU A 168 9.97 2.93 8.44
N PHE A 169 9.68 2.13 9.46
CA PHE A 169 8.60 2.34 10.44
C PHE A 169 9.04 3.08 11.70
N GLY A 170 10.27 3.60 11.73
CA GLY A 170 10.85 4.26 12.90
C GLY A 170 11.60 3.30 13.85
N GLY A 171 11.70 2.01 13.51
CA GLY A 171 12.28 1.00 14.39
C GLY A 171 11.38 0.68 15.60
N GLY A 172 11.95 0.09 16.63
CA GLY A 172 11.19 -0.29 17.83
C GLY A 172 10.79 -1.75 17.87
N THR A 173 9.98 -2.09 18.87
CA THR A 173 9.44 -3.44 19.05
C THR A 173 7.93 -3.41 19.25
N ALA A 174 7.24 -4.45 18.78
CA ALA A 174 5.81 -4.65 19.02
C ALA A 174 5.52 -6.07 19.52
N HIS A 175 4.52 -6.24 20.39
CA HIS A 175 4.08 -7.57 20.84
C HIS A 175 3.21 -8.29 19.80
N LYS A 176 2.39 -7.54 19.06
CA LYS A 176 1.54 -8.08 18.00
C LYS A 176 1.39 -7.11 16.84
N ILE A 177 1.08 -7.68 15.67
CA ILE A 177 0.84 -6.94 14.43
C ILE A 177 -0.63 -7.07 14.04
N VAL A 178 -1.20 -5.97 13.56
CA VAL A 178 -2.50 -5.97 12.87
C VAL A 178 -2.26 -5.60 11.42
N LEU A 179 -2.59 -6.49 10.48
CA LEU A 179 -2.52 -6.22 9.04
C LEU A 179 -3.91 -5.94 8.47
N ILE A 180 -4.07 -4.83 7.78
CA ILE A 180 -5.30 -4.43 7.08
C ILE A 180 -4.97 -4.37 5.58
N ASP A 181 -5.59 -5.23 4.79
CA ASP A 181 -5.26 -5.42 3.36
C ASP A 181 -6.50 -5.93 2.60
N ASP A 182 -6.57 -5.75 1.28
CA ASP A 182 -7.69 -6.24 0.48
C ASP A 182 -7.44 -7.65 -0.09
N LYS A 183 -6.19 -8.10 -0.14
CA LYS A 183 -5.81 -9.35 -0.83
C LYS A 183 -5.50 -10.48 0.13
N ALA A 184 -6.10 -11.65 -0.13
CA ALA A 184 -5.81 -12.87 0.63
C ALA A 184 -4.32 -13.24 0.62
N ALA A 185 -3.65 -13.09 -0.53
CA ALA A 185 -2.22 -13.38 -0.68
C ALA A 185 -1.31 -12.56 0.26
N SER A 186 -1.73 -11.36 0.66
CA SER A 186 -0.99 -10.53 1.62
C SER A 186 -0.91 -11.18 3.00
N PHE A 187 -1.84 -12.08 3.34
CA PHE A 187 -1.86 -12.80 4.61
C PHE A 187 -1.15 -14.17 4.55
N GLU A 188 -0.57 -14.54 3.41
CA GLU A 188 0.20 -15.78 3.31
C GLU A 188 1.41 -15.72 4.26
N GLY A 189 1.53 -16.74 5.11
CA GLY A 189 2.57 -16.82 6.14
C GLY A 189 2.47 -15.74 7.23
N PHE A 190 1.31 -15.10 7.38
CA PHE A 190 1.09 -14.10 8.43
C PHE A 190 1.21 -14.73 9.83
N PRO A 191 1.77 -14.01 10.84
CA PRO A 191 1.95 -14.55 12.17
C PRO A 191 0.62 -14.99 12.80
N SER A 192 0.67 -16.07 13.58
CA SER A 192 -0.47 -16.53 14.37
C SER A 192 -0.82 -15.54 15.50
N LYS A 193 -1.86 -15.86 16.27
CA LYS A 193 -2.20 -15.12 17.50
C LYS A 193 -0.96 -14.91 18.38
N PRO A 194 -0.79 -13.73 19.01
CA PRO A 194 -1.81 -12.67 19.18
C PRO A 194 -1.99 -11.71 18.01
N SER A 195 -1.20 -11.83 16.93
CA SER A 195 -1.41 -11.02 15.72
C SER A 195 -2.74 -11.34 15.05
N MET A 196 -3.32 -10.35 14.37
CA MET A 196 -4.62 -10.45 13.70
C MET A 196 -4.58 -9.74 12.35
N GLY A 197 -5.50 -10.09 11.46
CA GLY A 197 -5.65 -9.41 10.18
C GLY A 197 -7.09 -9.04 9.87
N TYR A 198 -7.27 -8.06 8.99
CA TYR A 198 -8.54 -7.69 8.39
C TYR A 198 -8.40 -7.71 6.88
N GLN A 199 -9.05 -8.66 6.23
CA GLN A 199 -9.22 -8.61 4.79
C GLN A 199 -10.42 -7.71 4.47
N VAL A 200 -10.16 -6.52 3.95
CA VAL A 200 -11.17 -5.51 3.63
C VAL A 200 -11.60 -5.69 2.18
N LEU A 201 -12.70 -6.40 1.96
CA LEU A 201 -13.13 -6.81 0.63
C LEU A 201 -14.64 -7.02 0.58
N ASP A 202 -15.30 -6.33 -0.35
CA ASP A 202 -16.65 -6.69 -0.76
C ASP A 202 -16.59 -7.86 -1.77
N LEU A 203 -17.00 -9.05 -1.32
CA LEU A 203 -17.01 -10.26 -2.13
C LEU A 203 -17.89 -10.16 -3.38
N ALA A 204 -18.90 -9.27 -3.40
CA ALA A 204 -19.76 -9.07 -4.57
C ALA A 204 -19.03 -8.37 -5.73
N THR A 205 -17.98 -7.59 -5.41
CA THR A 205 -17.22 -6.78 -6.37
C THR A 205 -15.74 -7.15 -6.43
N ALA A 206 -15.34 -8.20 -5.71
CA ALA A 206 -13.96 -8.66 -5.60
C ALA A 206 -13.36 -9.09 -6.95
N LEU A 207 -12.12 -8.68 -7.18
CA LEU A 207 -11.28 -9.17 -8.27
C LEU A 207 -10.74 -10.57 -7.93
N PRO A 208 -10.50 -11.43 -8.94
CA PRO A 208 -9.91 -12.76 -8.70
C PRO A 208 -8.60 -12.74 -7.90
N ALA A 209 -7.77 -11.71 -8.10
CA ALA A 209 -6.51 -11.53 -7.40
C ALA A 209 -6.64 -11.17 -5.90
N GLN A 210 -7.82 -10.75 -5.45
CA GLN A 210 -8.11 -10.46 -4.05
C GLN A 210 -8.58 -11.69 -3.29
N LEU A 211 -9.09 -12.69 -4.01
CA LEU A 211 -9.64 -13.92 -3.45
C LEU A 211 -8.52 -14.93 -3.09
N GLY A 212 -8.82 -15.82 -2.16
CA GLY A 212 -7.94 -16.87 -1.69
C GLY A 212 -8.25 -17.24 -0.25
N ASP A 213 -7.53 -18.23 0.28
CA ASP A 213 -7.63 -18.60 1.68
C ASP A 213 -6.85 -17.62 2.55
N VAL A 214 -7.40 -17.30 3.72
CA VAL A 214 -6.72 -16.50 4.75
C VAL A 214 -6.60 -17.30 6.05
N PRO A 215 -5.58 -17.03 6.89
CA PRO A 215 -5.45 -17.66 8.20
C PRO A 215 -6.65 -17.42 9.13
N SER A 216 -6.88 -18.29 10.10
CA SER A 216 -8.03 -18.23 11.02
C SER A 216 -8.04 -17.02 11.97
N ASN A 217 -6.93 -16.29 12.08
CA ASN A 217 -6.80 -15.02 12.79
C ASN A 217 -7.00 -13.79 11.88
N VAL A 218 -7.42 -13.99 10.63
CA VAL A 218 -7.81 -12.93 9.71
C VAL A 218 -9.34 -12.89 9.62
N MET A 219 -9.91 -11.71 9.82
CA MET A 219 -11.33 -11.46 9.69
C MET A 219 -11.62 -10.86 8.31
N HIS A 220 -12.62 -11.38 7.61
CA HIS A 220 -13.16 -10.70 6.45
C HIS A 220 -14.13 -9.62 6.90
N VAL A 221 -13.96 -8.41 6.37
CA VAL A 221 -14.84 -7.26 6.56
C VAL A 221 -15.13 -6.62 5.22
N THR A 222 -16.29 -5.98 5.07
CA THR A 222 -16.67 -5.37 3.79
C THR A 222 -16.12 -3.96 3.67
N THR A 223 -15.93 -3.28 4.79
CA THR A 223 -15.54 -1.87 4.83
C THR A 223 -14.48 -1.59 5.90
N LEU A 224 -13.73 -0.49 5.73
CA LEU A 224 -12.84 0.02 6.78
C LEU A 224 -13.58 0.43 8.06
N ARG A 225 -14.89 0.72 7.96
CA ARG A 225 -15.71 1.06 9.12
C ARG A 225 -15.80 -0.09 10.13
N GLU A 226 -15.96 -1.31 9.65
CA GLU A 226 -15.99 -2.51 10.50
C GLU A 226 -14.65 -2.74 11.20
N VAL A 227 -13.52 -2.40 10.54
CA VAL A 227 -12.20 -2.40 11.20
C VAL A 227 -12.21 -1.38 12.33
N ILE A 228 -12.61 -0.13 12.04
CA ILE A 228 -12.63 0.98 13.02
C ILE A 228 -13.47 0.63 14.25
N ASP A 229 -14.65 0.03 14.05
CA ASP A 229 -15.54 -0.35 15.16
C ASP A 229 -14.96 -1.46 16.05
N SER A 230 -13.85 -2.09 15.64
CA SER A 230 -13.14 -3.13 16.39
C SER A 230 -11.82 -2.68 17.03
N LEU A 231 -11.39 -1.42 16.81
CA LEU A 231 -10.19 -0.81 17.39
C LEU A 231 -10.45 -0.23 18.79
#